data_AF-A0A1H4KA74-F1
#
_entry.id   AF-A0A1H4KA74-F1
#
_cell.length_a   1.000
_cell.length_b   1.000
_cell.length_c   1.000
_cell.angle_alpha   90.00
_cell.angle_beta   90.00
_cell.angle_gamma   90.00
#
_symmetry.space_group_name_H-M   'P 1'
#
loop_
_entity.id
_entity.type
_entity.pdbx_description
1 polymer ?
#
loop_
_entity_poly.entity_id
_entity_poly.type
_entity_poly.pdbx_seq_one_letter_code
_entity_poly.pdbx_strand_id
1 'polypeptide(L)' 'MVECKDVAGRVVRSLTLYEDGPYGPEVSVDFEDGTNFTATLHARHVIEGKLTRDEGGEPVLLHQFLTPPSTR' A
#
# COMPACT_ATOMS: atom_id res chain seq x y z
N MET A 1 -11.55 -18.21 -1.18
CA MET A 1 -10.40 -18.55 -0.32
C MET A 1 -9.32 -19.11 -1.26
N VAL A 2 -8.12 -18.52 -1.25
CA VAL A 2 -6.98 -19.03 -2.00
C VAL A 2 -6.01 -19.64 -0.98
N GLU A 3 -5.67 -20.91 -1.17
CA GLU A 3 -4.73 -21.61 -0.30
C GLU A 3 -3.31 -21.47 -0.86
N CYS A 4 -2.37 -21.05 -0.02
CA CYS A 4 -0.95 -21.08 -0.35
C CYS A 4 -0.42 -22.50 -0.06
N LYS A 5 -0.40 -23.34 -1.10
CA LYS A 5 0.04 -24.75 -0.98
C LYS A 5 1.48 -24.89 -0.47
N ASP A 6 2.32 -23.89 -0.72
CA ASP A 6 3.71 -23.92 -0.30
C ASP A 6 3.86 -23.91 1.22
N VAL A 7 2.92 -23.34 1.97
CA VAL A 7 2.96 -23.28 3.45
C VAL A 7 1.94 -24.22 4.12
N ALA A 8 1.13 -24.94 3.34
CA ALA A 8 0.11 -25.84 3.87
C ALA A 8 0.74 -26.98 4.69
N GLY A 9 0.21 -27.21 5.90
CA GLY A 9 0.68 -28.26 6.80
C GLY A 9 2.01 -27.97 7.51
N ARG A 10 2.62 -26.79 7.31
CA ARG A 10 3.85 -26.41 8.04
C ARG A 10 3.55 -25.98 9.47
N VAL A 11 4.51 -26.23 10.37
CA VAL A 11 4.43 -25.86 11.78
C VAL A 11 4.98 -24.46 11.98
N VAL A 12 4.16 -23.58 12.57
CA VAL A 12 4.56 -22.21 12.90
C VAL A 12 5.49 -22.21 14.11
N ARG A 13 6.66 -21.61 13.95
CA ARG A 13 7.63 -21.36 15.02
C ARG A 13 7.38 -20.02 15.69
N SER A 14 7.17 -18.97 14.89
CA SER A 14 6.91 -17.61 15.37
C SER A 14 5.95 -16.87 14.46
N LEU A 15 5.11 -16.04 15.07
CA LEU A 15 4.23 -15.09 14.40
C LEU A 15 4.55 -13.69 14.92
N THR A 16 4.98 -12.81 14.03
CA THR A 16 5.28 -11.41 14.36
C THR A 16 4.27 -10.50 13.67
N LEU A 17 3.66 -9.63 14.48
CA LEU A 17 2.79 -8.56 14.00
C LEU A 17 3.59 -7.26 14.04
N TYR A 18 3.76 -6.63 12.89
CA TYR A 18 4.39 -5.32 12.81
C TYR A 18 3.32 -4.23 12.88
N GLU A 19 3.63 -3.16 13.60
CA GLU A 19 2.79 -1.98 13.66
C GLU A 19 2.64 -1.35 12.28
N ASP A 20 1.60 -0.53 12.12
CA ASP A 20 1.26 0.15 10.87
C ASP A 20 2.45 1.01 10.40
N GLY A 21 3.15 0.53 9.37
CA GLY A 21 4.28 1.22 8.75
C GLY A 21 3.85 2.06 7.54
N PRO A 22 4.79 2.70 6.84
CA PRO A 22 4.50 3.44 5.60
C PRO A 22 3.86 2.59 4.49
N TYR A 23 3.87 1.25 4.64
CA TYR A 23 3.32 0.30 3.69
C TYR A 23 2.08 -0.45 4.20
N GLY A 24 1.56 -0.08 5.38
CA GLY A 24 0.46 -0.74 6.07
C GLY A 24 0.93 -1.78 7.09
N PRO A 25 -0.02 -2.52 7.69
CA PRO A 25 0.29 -3.54 8.69
C PRO A 25 0.88 -4.78 8.00
N GLU A 26 1.85 -5.40 8.65
CA GLU A 26 2.54 -6.58 8.15
C GLU A 26 2.50 -7.73 9.17
N VAL A 27 2.33 -8.94 8.66
CA VAL A 27 2.45 -10.18 9.42
C VAL A 27 3.60 -11.00 8.85
N SER A 28 4.47 -11.50 9.70
CA SER A 28 5.53 -12.45 9.34
C SER A 28 5.36 -13.75 10.12
N VAL A 29 5.42 -14.87 9.40
CA VAL A 29 5.29 -16.23 9.91
C VAL A 29 6.58 -16.97 9.62
N ASP A 30 7.32 -17.34 10.66
CA ASP A 30 8.44 -18.26 10.51
C ASP A 30 7.97 -19.69 10.81
N PHE A 31 8.36 -20.61 9.96
CA PHE A 31 8.11 -22.04 10.14
C PHE A 31 9.33 -22.74 10.74
N GLU A 32 9.11 -23.89 11.37
CA GLU A 32 10.19 -24.68 11.98
C GLU A 32 11.23 -25.19 10.96
N ASP A 33 10.80 -25.40 9.71
CA ASP A 33 11.67 -25.81 8.60
C ASP A 33 12.57 -24.68 8.06
N GLY A 34 12.51 -23.50 8.67
CA GLY A 34 13.31 -22.33 8.33
C GLY A 34 12.73 -21.47 7.21
N THR A 35 11.60 -21.85 6.62
CA THR A 35 10.91 -20.97 5.68
C THR A 35 10.16 -19.84 6.38
N ASN A 36 9.94 -18.76 5.63
CA ASN A 36 9.25 -17.58 6.11
C ASN A 36 8.16 -17.17 5.11
N PHE A 37 7.02 -16.73 5.63
CA PHE A 37 5.91 -16.17 4.87
C PHE A 37 5.58 -14.78 5.44
N THR A 38 5.53 -13.77 4.59
CA THR A 38 5.08 -12.43 4.97
C THR A 38 3.82 -12.04 4.21
N ALA A 39 2.96 -11.26 4.87
CA ALA A 39 1.78 -10.66 4.29
C ALA A 39 1.67 -9.20 4.73
N THR A 40 1.69 -8.29 3.76
CA THR A 40 1.55 -6.84 3.97
C THR A 40 0.27 -6.36 3.32
N LEU A 41 -0.55 -5.60 4.05
CA LEU A 41 -1.75 -4.98 3.50
C LEU A 41 -1.39 -3.62 2.89
N HIS A 42 -1.31 -3.57 1.55
CA HIS A 42 -1.14 -2.31 0.83
C HIS A 42 -2.49 -1.67 0.47
N ALA A 43 -2.92 -0.67 1.23
CA ALA A 43 -4.06 0.17 0.87
C ALA A 43 -3.61 1.32 -0.04
N ARG A 44 -3.94 1.29 -1.33
CA ARG A 44 -3.70 2.40 -2.25
C ARG A 44 -4.98 3.18 -2.48
N HIS A 45 -5.08 4.36 -1.86
CA HIS A 45 -6.15 5.32 -2.16
C HIS A 45 -5.66 6.27 -3.26
N VAL A 46 -6.27 6.23 -4.44
CA VAL A 46 -6.01 7.19 -5.53
C VAL A 46 -7.23 8.08 -5.68
N ILE A 47 -7.04 9.39 -5.51
CA ILE A 47 -8.06 10.39 -5.82
C ILE A 47 -7.61 11.11 -7.09
N GLU A 48 -8.40 10.99 -8.15
CA GLU A 48 -8.19 11.73 -9.39
C GLU A 48 -9.27 12.80 -9.51
N GLY A 49 -8.85 14.07 -9.52
CA GLY A 49 -9.71 15.22 -9.74
C GLY A 49 -9.39 15.88 -11.08
N LYS A 50 -10.41 16.03 -11.94
CA LYS A 50 -10.32 16.80 -13.18
C LYS A 50 -11.38 17.89 -13.15
N LEU A 51 -10.95 19.14 -13.27
CA LEU A 51 -11.85 20.29 -13.41
C LEU A 51 -11.82 20.77 -14.86
N THR A 52 -12.94 20.66 -15.56
CA THR A 52 -13.14 21.28 -16.88
C THR A 52 -13.97 22.54 -16.69
N ARG A 53 -13.45 23.69 -17.14
CA ARG A 53 -14.19 24.95 -17.20
C ARG A 53 -14.59 25.18 -18.66
N ASP A 54 -15.86 25.44 -18.91
CA ASP A 54 -16.49 25.57 -20.25
C ASP A 54 -16.04 26.81 -21.06
N GLU A 55 -14.82 27.30 -20.86
CA GLU A 55 -14.22 28.41 -21.63
C GLU A 55 -13.12 27.93 -22.61
N GLY A 56 -13.14 26.65 -23.03
CA GLY A 56 -12.30 26.17 -24.13
C GLY A 56 -10.80 26.03 -23.84
N GLY A 57 -10.40 25.85 -22.57
CA GLY A 57 -9.00 25.61 -22.19
C GLY A 57 -8.64 24.13 -22.02
N GLU A 58 -7.41 23.77 -22.37
CA GLU A 58 -6.83 22.44 -22.11
C GLU A 58 -6.85 22.09 -20.61
N PRO A 59 -7.14 20.83 -20.22
CA PRO A 59 -7.21 20.45 -18.82
C PRO A 59 -5.83 20.53 -18.15
N VAL A 60 -5.75 21.30 -17.07
CA VAL A 60 -4.55 21.41 -16.23
C VAL A 60 -4.69 20.51 -15.01
N LEU A 61 -3.67 19.71 -14.72
CA LEU A 61 -3.65 18.84 -13.55
C LEU A 61 -3.57 19.66 -12.25
N LEU A 62 -4.50 19.40 -11.32
CA LEU A 62 -4.62 20.15 -10.06
C LEU A 62 -3.39 20.07 -9.15
N HIS A 63 -2.51 19.07 -9.32
CA HIS A 63 -1.29 18.96 -8.51
C HIS A 63 -0.33 20.15 -8.67
N GLN A 64 -0.43 20.91 -9.78
CA GLN A 64 0.36 22.13 -10.01
C GLN A 64 -0.04 23.30 -9.09
N PHE A 65 -1.21 23.25 -8.44
CA PHE A 65 -1.69 24.26 -7.50
C PHE A 65 -1.53 23.85 -6.02
N LEU A 66 -1.03 22.64 -5.76
CA LEU A 66 -0.80 22.14 -4.41
C LEU A 66 0.60 22.47 -3.87
N THR A 67 1.48 23.05 -4.70
CA THR A 67 2.73 23.63 -4.23
C THR A 67 2.43 25.03 -3.69
N PRO A 68 2.56 25.30 -2.38
CA PRO A 68 2.38 26.65 -1.86
C PRO A 68 3.40 27.58 -2.55
N PRO A 69 3.00 28.79 -2.98
CA PRO A 69 3.95 29.75 -3.52
C PRO A 69 5.02 30.02 -2.46
N SER A 70 6.30 29.86 -2.81
CA SER A 70 7.40 30.24 -1.94
C SER A 70 7.28 31.74 -1.68
N THR A 71 6.85 32.12 -0.48
CA THR A 71 6.86 33.50 -0.01
C THR A 71 8.30 34.01 -0.03
N ARG A 72 8.55 35.05 -0.83
CA ARG A 72 9.79 35.82 -0.82
C ARG A 72 9.49 37.24 -0.37
#